data_AF-A0A930RHA7-F1
#
_entry.id   AF-A0A930RHA7-F1
#
_cell.length_a   1.000
_cell.length_b   1.000
_cell.length_c   1.000
_cell.angle_alpha   90.00
_cell.angle_beta   90.00
_cell.angle_gamma   90.00
#
_symmetry.space_group_name_H-M   'P 1'
#
loop_
_entity.id
_entity.type
_entity.pdbx_description
1 polymer ?
#
loop_
_entity_poly.entity_id
_entity_poly.type
_entity_poly.pdbx_seq_one_letter_code
_entity_poly.pdbx_strand_id
1 'polypeptide(L)' 'LMLITTEGIVIRTSVDEISLISRNTQGVKLMTIAESDRVASMATMNRIVDSAGE' A
#
# COMPACT_ATOMS: atom_id res chain seq x y z
N LEU A 1 1.22 -4.58 -0.88
CA LEU A 1 1.90 -3.37 -0.39
C LEU A 1 1.20 -2.90 0.88
N MET A 2 1.94 -2.51 1.91
CA MET A 2 1.39 -1.93 3.14
C MET A 2 1.93 -0.51 3.32
N LEU A 3 1.06 0.41 3.72
CA LEU A 3 1.34 1.80 4.05
C LEU A 3 0.87 2.08 5.47
N ILE A 4 1.62 2.85 6.25
CA ILE A 4 1.28 3.26 7.61
C ILE A 4 1.41 4.77 7.70
N THR A 5 0.40 5.46 8.24
CA THR A 5 0.43 6.91 8.45
C THR A 5 0.91 7.30 9.85
N THR A 6 1.23 8.58 10.04
CA THR A 6 1.64 9.14 11.34
C THR A 6 0.56 9.04 12.41
N GLU A 7 -0.71 9.03 12.01
CA GLU A 7 -1.86 8.82 12.91
C GLU A 7 -2.17 7.33 13.16
N GLY A 8 -1.34 6.41 12.63
CA GLY A 8 -1.46 4.98 12.86
C GLY A 8 -2.45 4.27 11.94
N ILE A 9 -2.92 4.93 10.88
CA ILE A 9 -3.79 4.30 9.88
C ILE A 9 -2.95 3.34 9.02
N VAL A 10 -3.39 2.09 8.93
CA VAL A 10 -2.71 1.04 8.13
C VAL A 10 -3.56 0.70 6.92
N ILE A 11 -2.97 0.80 5.73
CA ILE A 11 -3.61 0.42 4.46
C ILE A 11 -2.81 -0.70 3.81
N ARG A 12 -3.54 -1.71 3.31
CA ARG A 12 -3.00 -2.81 2.52
C ARG A 12 -3.64 -2.76 1.14
N THR A 13 -2.80 -2.73 0.11
CA THR A 13 -3.22 -2.73 -1.30
C THR A 13 -2.56 -3.90 -2.00
N SER A 14 -3.33 -4.66 -2.78
CA SER A 14 -2.75 -5.72 -3.59
C SER A 14 -1.91 -5.11 -4.70
N VAL A 15 -0.71 -5.65 -4.95
CA VAL A 15 0.24 -5.01 -5.90
C VAL A 15 -0.25 -5.12 -7.33
N ASP A 16 -0.99 -6.18 -7.65
CA ASP A 16 -1.63 -6.43 -8.94
C ASP A 16 -2.78 -5.45 -9.25
N GLU A 17 -3.33 -4.76 -8.25
CA GLU A 17 -4.34 -3.71 -8.45
C GLU A 17 -3.73 -2.34 -8.77
N ILE A 18 -2.40 -2.18 -8.63
CA ILE A 18 -1.72 -0.91 -8.87
C ILE A 18 -1.42 -0.77 -10.36
N SER A 19 -1.92 0.30 -10.98
CA SER A 19 -1.69 0.56 -12.40
C SER A 19 -0.21 0.60 -12.77
N LEU A 20 0.16 -0.16 -13.81
CA LEU A 20 1.48 -0.09 -14.42
C LEU A 20 1.58 1.18 -15.28
N ILE A 21 2.49 2.09 -14.93
CA ILE A 21 2.68 3.37 -15.62
C ILE A 21 4.16 3.60 -15.95
N SER A 22 4.43 4.52 -16.88
CA SER A 22 5.79 4.93 -17.26
C SER A 22 6.52 5.66 -16.12
N ARG A 23 7.86 5.71 -16.20
CA ARG A 23 8.72 6.29 -15.16
C ARG A 23 8.59 7.82 -15.01
N ASN A 24 8.29 8.55 -16.08
CA ASN A 24 8.15 10.00 -16.04
C ASN A 24 6.67 10.40 -15.86
N THR A 25 6.12 10.10 -14.68
CA THR A 25 4.72 10.35 -14.32
C THR A 25 4.60 10.74 -12.85
N GLN A 26 3.43 11.23 -12.43
CA GLN A 26 3.15 11.59 -11.03
C GLN A 26 2.77 10.40 -10.14
N GLY A 27 2.61 9.19 -10.71
CA GLY A 27 2.07 8.06 -9.95
C GLY A 27 0.55 7.96 -10.01
N VAL A 28 0.03 7.01 -9.22
CA VAL A 28 -1.40 6.83 -8.96
C VAL A 28 -1.67 7.04 -7.47
N LYS A 29 -2.88 7.49 -7.14
CA LYS A 29 -3.30 7.67 -5.75
C LYS A 29 -3.72 6.32 -5.15
N LEU A 30 -2.95 5.82 -4.19
CA LEU A 30 -3.28 4.57 -3.46
C LEU A 30 -4.27 4.80 -2.31
N MET A 31 -4.24 5.98 -1.68
CA MET A 31 -5.11 6.33 -0.56
C MET A 31 -5.38 7.83 -0.49
N THR A 32 -6.50 8.21 0.10
CA THR A 32 -6.76 9.59 0.54
C THR A 32 -6.33 9.71 1.99
N ILE A 33 -5.53 10.74 2.30
CA ILE A 33 -5.11 11.09 3.66
C ILE A 33 -5.70 12.45 4.04
N ALA A 34 -5.91 12.67 5.33
CA ALA A 34 -6.26 13.98 5.85
C ALA A 34 -5.11 14.97 5.61
N GLU A 35 -5.42 16.27 5.52
CA GLU A 35 -4.41 17.29 5.21
C GLU A 35 -3.26 17.35 6.23
N SER A 36 -3.54 17.02 7.49
CA SER A 36 -2.57 16.99 8.58
C SER A 36 -1.82 15.66 8.70
N ASP A 37 -2.23 14.62 7.96
CA ASP A 37 -1.65 13.28 8.06
C ASP A 37 -0.65 13.01 6.93
N ARG A 38 0.28 12.09 7.16
CA ARG A 38 1.34 11.74 6.23
C ARG A 38 1.67 10.25 6.33
N VAL A 39 2.12 9.67 5.22
CA VAL A 39 2.68 8.31 5.23
C VAL A 39 3.99 8.32 6.02
N ALA A 40 4.04 7.53 7.09
CA ALA A 40 5.20 7.36 7.95
C ALA A 40 6.09 6.18 7.50
N SER A 41 5.49 5.10 6.98
CA SER A 41 6.23 3.91 6.57
C SER A 41 5.52 3.13 5.47
N MET A 42 6.29 2.32 4.73
CA MET A 42 5.80 1.43 3.68
C MET A 42 6.61 0.13 3.66
N ALA A 43 5.92 -0.98 3.43
CA ALA A 43 6.53 -2.30 3.31
C ALA A 43 5.86 -3.14 2.21
N THR A 44 6.64 -3.94 1.49
CA THR A 44 6.10 -5.03 0.67
C THR A 44 5.89 -6.27 1.54
N MET A 45 4.86 -7.04 1.23
CA MET A 45 4.56 -8.29 1.93
C MET A 45 4.25 -9.35 0.90
N ASN A 46 4.80 -10.53 1.12
CA ASN A 46 4.36 -11.70 0.37
C ASN A 46 2.99 -12.13 0.89
N ARG A 47 2.14 -12.58 -0.01
CA ARG A 47 0.89 -13.23 0.38
C ARG A 47 1.27 -14.54 1.05
N ILE A 48 1.17 -14.59 2.38
CA ILE A 48 1.19 -15.85 3.09
C ILE A 48 -0.16 -16.48 2.81
N VAL A 49 -0.17 -17.45 1.89
CA VAL A 49 -1.26 -18.41 1.83
C VAL A 49 -0.99 -19.37 2.97
N ASP A 50 -1.77 -19.26 4.04
CA ASP A 50 -1.87 -20.36 4.97
C ASP A 50 -2.39 -21.54 4.15
N SER A 51 -1.49 -22.47 3.85
CA SER A 51 -1.88 -23.84 3.55
C SER A 51 -2.53 -24.36 4.82
N ALA A 52 -3.82 -24.06 4.99
CA ALA A 52 -4.68 -24.87 5.81
C ALA A 52 -4.42 -26.31 5.38
N GLY A 53 -4.07 -27.16 6.35
CA GLY A 53 -3.69 -28.54 6.09
C GLY A 53 -4.74 -29.25 5.24
N GLU A 54 -4.21 -30.03 4.29
CA GLU A 54 -4.87 -31.04 3.44
C GLU A 54 -5.80 -30.55 2.32
#